data_AF-A0A945L6Q2-F1
#
_entry.id   AF-A0A945L6Q2-F1
#
_cell.length_a   1.000
_cell.length_b   1.000
_cell.length_c   1.000
_cell.angle_alpha   90.00
_cell.angle_beta   90.00
_cell.angle_gamma   90.00
#
_symmetry.space_group_name_H-M   'P 1'
#
loop_
_entity.id
_entity.type
_entity.pdbx_description
1 polymer ?
#
loop_
_entity_poly.entity_id
_entity_poly.type
_entity_poly.pdbx_seq_one_letter_code
_entity_poly.pdbx_strand_id
1 'polypeptide(L)' 'MAIIEAIIAREILDSRGNPTVEVEVLLDDDTVSRAAVPSGASTGAFEAAEKRDGGSRYGGKGVLATVAGVEGEIA' A
#
# COMPACT_ATOMS: atom_id res chain seq x y z
N MET A 1 -17.74 10.18 15.56
CA MET A 1 -16.76 11.29 15.51
C MET A 1 -16.09 11.10 14.16
N ALA A 2 -14.78 11.23 14.00
CA ALA A 2 -14.07 10.66 12.84
C ALA A 2 -12.85 9.90 13.39
N ILE A 3 -13.10 8.97 14.30
CA ILE A 3 -12.05 8.15 14.91
C ILE A 3 -11.79 6.96 14.00
N ILE A 4 -10.52 6.66 13.73
CA ILE A 4 -10.13 5.49 12.96
C ILE A 4 -10.28 4.25 13.85
N GLU A 5 -11.11 3.29 13.43
CA GLU A 5 -11.32 2.02 14.13
C GLU A 5 -10.46 0.89 13.58
N ALA A 6 -10.24 0.85 12.26
CA ALA A 6 -9.42 -0.17 11.64
C ALA A 6 -8.73 0.33 10.36
N ILE A 7 -7.54 -0.21 10.11
CA ILE A 7 -6.77 -0.01 8.89
C ILE A 7 -6.39 -1.40 8.35
N ILE A 8 -6.74 -1.70 7.11
CA ILE A 8 -6.46 -2.98 6.45
C ILE A 8 -5.74 -2.70 5.13
N ALA A 9 -4.71 -3.48 4.81
CA ALA A 9 -3.96 -3.32 3.57
C ALA A 9 -3.97 -4.60 2.73
N ARG A 10 -3.77 -4.44 1.42
CA ARG A 10 -3.67 -5.56 0.49
C ARG A 10 -2.79 -5.23 -0.72
N GLU A 11 -2.15 -6.26 -1.26
CA GLU A 11 -1.43 -6.19 -2.54
C GLU A 11 -2.44 -6.34 -3.69
N ILE A 12 -2.50 -5.34 -4.57
CA ILE A 12 -3.29 -5.34 -5.81
C ILE A 12 -2.38 -5.10 -7.02
N LEU A 13 -2.93 -5.10 -8.24
CA LEU A 13 -2.17 -4.78 -9.46
C LEU A 13 -2.51 -3.39 -9.99
N ASP A 14 -1.49 -2.65 -10.41
CA ASP A 14 -1.63 -1.36 -11.10
C ASP A 14 -2.03 -1.55 -12.59
N SER A 15 -2.22 -0.42 -13.29
CA SER A 15 -2.59 -0.41 -14.72
C SER A 15 -1.53 -1.00 -15.66
N ARG A 16 -0.31 -1.25 -15.17
CA ARG A 16 0.81 -1.88 -15.89
C ARG A 16 1.04 -3.33 -15.44
N GLY A 17 0.19 -3.87 -14.56
CA GLY A 17 0.30 -5.21 -14.01
C GLY A 17 1.40 -5.39 -12.96
N ASN A 18 1.96 -4.32 -12.40
CA ASN A 18 2.88 -4.44 -11.27
C ASN A 18 2.11 -4.40 -9.94
N PRO A 19 2.58 -5.12 -8.91
CA PRO A 19 2.00 -5.01 -7.58
C PRO A 19 2.01 -3.57 -7.06
N THR A 20 0.97 -3.19 -6.32
CA THR A 20 0.90 -1.94 -5.54
C THR A 20 0.01 -2.16 -4.31
N VAL A 21 0.01 -1.20 -3.39
CA VAL A 21 -0.75 -1.29 -2.14
C VAL A 21 -2.09 -0.57 -2.28
N GLU A 22 -3.15 -1.23 -1.80
CA GLU A 22 -4.44 -0.62 -1.48
C GLU A 22 -4.64 -0.66 0.03
N VAL A 23 -5.13 0.44 0.60
CA VAL A 23 -5.47 0.55 2.02
C VAL A 23 -6.94 0.93 2.15
N GLU A 24 -7.62 0.28 3.09
CA GLU A 24 -8.98 0.56 3.50
C GLU A 24 -9.00 0.98 4.96
N VAL A 25 -9.75 2.04 5.26
CA VAL A 25 -9.89 2.63 6.60
C VAL A 25 -11.35 2.63 6.98
N LEU A 26 -11.66 2.11 8.18
CA LEU A 26 -12.96 2.14 8.82
C LEU A 26 -12.97 3.19 9.94
N LEU A 27 -14.02 4.01 10.00
CA LEU A 27 -14.25 4.99 11.07
C LEU A 27 -15.36 4.53 12.04
N ASP A 28 -15.42 5.18 13.20
CA ASP A 28 -16.40 4.94 14.28
C ASP A 28 -17.87 5.25 13.92
N ASP A 29 -18.11 5.78 12.72
CA ASP A 29 -19.44 6.05 12.17
C ASP A 29 -19.79 5.13 10.99
N ASP A 30 -19.09 3.99 10.87
CA ASP A 30 -19.19 3.00 9.79
C ASP A 30 -18.75 3.51 8.41
N THR A 31 -18.18 4.73 8.30
CA THR A 31 -17.60 5.19 7.04
C THR A 31 -16.40 4.33 6.66
N VAL A 32 -16.43 3.78 5.44
CA VAL A 32 -15.32 3.04 4.84
C VAL A 32 -14.79 3.82 3.65
N SER A 33 -13.48 4.06 3.64
CA SER A 33 -12.79 4.66 2.50
C SER A 33 -11.59 3.84 2.10
N ARG A 34 -11.28 3.85 0.81
CA ARG A 34 -10.26 3.00 0.20
C ARG A 34 -9.46 3.78 -0.82
N ALA A 35 -8.15 3.59 -0.80
CA ALA A 35 -7.24 4.20 -1.76
C ALA A 35 -6.20 3.20 -2.24
N ALA A 36 -6.01 3.17 -3.56
CA ALA A 36 -4.91 2.47 -4.22
C ALA A 36 -3.80 3.47 -4.56
N VAL A 37 -2.55 3.11 -4.27
CA VAL A 37 -1.40 3.99 -4.52
C VAL A 37 -0.86 3.75 -5.95
N PRO A 38 -0.64 4.80 -6.76
CA PRO A 38 0.01 4.63 -8.07
C PRO A 38 1.47 4.23 -7.90
N SER A 39 1.99 3.40 -8.80
CA SER A 39 3.40 3.03 -8.80
C SER A 39 4.25 4.11 -9.47
N GLY A 40 5.31 4.54 -8.78
CA GLY A 40 6.25 5.53 -9.32
C GLY A 40 7.00 4.98 -10.55
N ALA A 41 7.26 5.83 -11.53
CA ALA A 41 8.21 5.53 -12.62
C ALA A 41 9.52 6.31 -12.45
N SER A 42 9.50 7.40 -11.68
CA SER A 42 10.67 8.21 -11.38
C SER A 42 11.62 7.48 -10.44
N THR A 43 12.91 7.74 -10.58
CA THR A 43 13.99 7.20 -9.74
C THR A 43 14.85 8.34 -9.17
N GLY A 44 14.25 9.52 -9.01
CA GLY A 44 14.93 10.69 -8.47
C GLY A 44 15.52 10.41 -7.08
N ALA A 45 16.78 10.76 -6.86
CA ALA A 45 17.50 10.48 -5.62
C ALA A 45 16.98 11.24 -4.38
N PHE A 46 16.10 12.23 -4.58
CA PHE A 46 15.56 13.09 -3.53
C PHE A 46 14.03 12.98 -3.40
N GLU A 47 13.44 11.94 -4.01
CA GLU A 47 12.01 11.65 -3.89
C GLU A 47 11.76 10.64 -2.76
N ALA A 48 10.53 10.59 -2.26
CA ALA A 48 10.11 9.50 -1.38
C ALA A 48 10.11 8.18 -2.19
N ALA A 49 10.90 7.22 -1.75
CA ALA A 49 11.04 5.93 -2.44
C ALA A 49 9.97 4.93 -1.95
N GLU A 50 9.31 4.27 -2.88
CA GLU A 50 8.44 3.13 -2.58
C GLU A 50 9.24 1.90 -2.11
N LYS A 51 8.71 1.18 -1.13
CA LYS A 51 9.31 -0.07 -0.64
C LYS A 51 8.83 -1.24 -1.51
N ARG A 52 9.79 -1.96 -2.08
CA ARG A 52 9.59 -3.16 -2.90
C ARG A 52 10.25 -4.37 -2.23
N ASP A 53 9.64 -5.53 -2.36
CA ASP A 53 10.08 -6.77 -1.71
C ASP A 53 11.42 -7.29 -2.28
N GLY A 54 11.70 -7.02 -3.55
CA GLY A 54 12.76 -7.72 -4.27
C GLY A 54 12.42 -9.20 -4.50
N GLY A 55 13.44 -10.02 -4.76
CA GLY A 55 13.28 -11.46 -4.98
C GLY A 55 12.63 -11.83 -6.32
N SER A 56 12.01 -13.02 -6.38
CA SER A 56 11.54 -13.63 -7.63
C SER A 56 10.08 -13.28 -8.00
N ARG A 57 9.23 -12.91 -7.04
CA ARG A 57 7.82 -12.57 -7.31
C ARG A 57 7.74 -11.23 -8.07
N TYR A 58 6.94 -11.21 -9.14
CA TYR A 58 6.70 -10.03 -9.97
C TYR A 58 7.99 -9.31 -10.43
N GLY A 59 9.07 -10.05 -10.68
CA GLY A 59 10.37 -9.46 -11.06
C GLY A 59 10.96 -8.54 -9.98
N GLY A 60 10.70 -8.86 -8.71
CA GLY A 60 11.18 -8.10 -7.56
C GLY A 60 10.27 -6.94 -7.11
N LYS A 61 9.12 -6.77 -7.76
CA LYS A 61 8.22 -5.63 -7.54
C LYS A 61 7.10 -5.89 -6.54
N GLY A 62 7.10 -7.04 -5.85
CA GLY A 62 6.15 -7.33 -4.78
C GLY A 62 6.12 -6.25 -3.70
N VAL A 63 5.01 -6.14 -2.98
CA VAL A 63 4.80 -5.16 -1.91
C VAL A 63 4.25 -5.77 -0.62
N LEU A 64 4.44 -7.07 -0.39
CA LEU A 64 3.95 -7.73 0.83
C LEU A 64 4.62 -7.17 2.10
N ALA A 65 5.90 -6.80 2.04
CA ALA A 65 6.56 -6.16 3.17
C ALA A 65 6.01 -4.76 3.46
N THR A 66 5.44 -4.09 2.46
CA THR A 66 4.74 -2.81 2.61
C THR A 66 3.36 -3.01 3.21
N VAL A 67 2.59 -4.01 2.73
CA VAL A 67 1.30 -4.41 3.32
C VAL A 67 1.46 -4.73 4.80
N ALA A 68 2.43 -5.58 5.16
CA ALA A 68 2.71 -5.92 6.56
C ALA A 68 3.14 -4.72 7.41
N GLY A 69 3.81 -3.73 6.81
CA GLY A 69 4.15 -2.48 7.48
C GLY A 69 2.91 -1.66 7.83
N VAL A 70 1.92 -1.61 6.93
CA VAL A 70 0.64 -0.94 7.19
C VAL A 70 -0.12 -1.64 8.31
N GLU A 71 -0.29 -2.95 8.21
CA GLU A 71 -1.06 -3.73 9.20
C GLU A 71 -0.36 -3.89 10.56
N GLY A 72 0.93 -3.62 10.64
CA GLY A 72 1.73 -3.78 11.85
C GLY A 72 2.11 -2.48 12.54
N GLU A 73 2.85 -1.60 11.85
CA GLU A 73 3.42 -0.39 12.45
C GLU A 73 2.46 0.82 12.39
N ILE A 74 1.56 0.84 11.39
CA ILE A 74 0.70 2.01 11.11
C ILE A 74 -0.71 1.85 11.69
N ALA A 75 -1.27 0.63 11.70
CA ALA A 75 -2.63 0.32 12.13
C ALA A 75 -2.78 0.25 13.66
#